data_AF-A0A2D8ULK2-F1
#
_entry.id   AF-A0A2D8ULK2-F1
#
_cell.length_a   1.000
_cell.length_b   1.000
_cell.length_c   1.000
_cell.angle_alpha   90.00
_cell.angle_beta   90.00
_cell.angle_gamma   90.00
#
_symmetry.space_group_name_H-M   'P 1'
#
loop_
_entity.id
_entity.type
_entity.pdbx_description
1 polymer ?
#
loop_
_entity_poly.entity_id
_entity_poly.type
_entity_poly.pdbx_seq_one_letter_code
_entity_poly.pdbx_strand_id
1 'polypeptide(L)'
;MNELAQLGKKRTILISISVLLVSIHTIYFYHSVRPEIDLKKLIQQVIRFLLTVGLLIMVYKGKNWAKILAVILFSLGLIGAIIGVGSLDSLFINKTPLLVMIFVYAMAIYHFGFSKSFKAFFKFQNSPTESVQDSKQIMEEENFWKIIETTKSKSSGNYNKQQCELEKELQKLTAIEVLEFDNKFRTLRGEVYRWDFWAAAYIINGGCSDDCFSDFRAWLIGQGKLVFENAVQDIETLVMLDDTNEGDWEGLSYIPTEVYEQKTGAPIPQGIQENLEIFGKEWEESELPNRYPKLWGKFGT
;
A
#
# COMPACT_ATOMS: atom_id res chain seq x y z
N MET A 1 2.76 -1.86 0.82
CA MET A 1 3.03 -2.25 2.23
C MET A 1 1.68 -2.46 2.92
N ASN A 2 1.37 -3.68 3.35
CA ASN A 2 0.05 -4.01 3.93
C ASN A 2 -0.27 -3.23 5.22
N GLU A 3 -1.55 -3.15 5.58
CA GLU A 3 -2.03 -2.41 6.77
C GLU A 3 -1.30 -2.81 8.06
N LEU A 4 -1.02 -4.10 8.24
CA LEU A 4 -0.34 -4.61 9.42
C LEU A 4 1.12 -4.11 9.52
N ALA A 5 1.82 -3.98 8.40
CA ALA A 5 3.16 -3.41 8.31
C ALA A 5 3.13 -1.88 8.46
N GLN A 6 2.11 -1.19 7.94
CA GLN A 6 1.90 0.23 8.20
C GLN A 6 1.68 0.52 9.69
N LEU A 7 0.86 -0.27 10.36
CA LEU A 7 0.69 -0.23 11.81
C LEU A 7 2.01 -0.49 12.55
N GLY A 8 2.80 -1.45 12.07
CA GLY A 8 4.15 -1.74 12.55
C GLY A 8 5.09 -0.55 12.46
N LYS A 9 5.13 0.15 11.32
CA LYS A 9 5.90 1.37 11.09
C LYS A 9 5.50 2.47 12.07
N LYS A 10 4.20 2.79 12.17
CA LYS A 10 3.69 3.83 13.08
C LYS A 10 4.02 3.55 14.54
N ARG A 11 3.81 2.31 15.01
CA ARG A 11 4.15 1.91 16.39
C ARG A 11 5.64 1.95 16.67
N THR A 12 6.47 1.58 15.70
CA THR A 12 7.94 1.66 15.84
C THR A 12 8.41 3.09 16.07
N ILE A 13 7.84 4.06 15.35
CA ILE A 13 8.14 5.48 15.53
C ILE A 13 7.70 5.95 16.93
N LEU A 14 6.46 5.66 17.33
CA LEU A 14 5.92 6.08 18.63
C LEU A 14 6.75 5.52 19.80
N ILE A 15 7.08 4.23 19.77
CA ILE A 15 7.89 3.59 20.82
C ILE A 15 9.30 4.18 20.86
N SER A 16 9.89 4.46 19.69
CA SER A 16 11.20 5.12 19.61
C SER A 16 11.17 6.50 20.27
N ILE A 17 10.12 7.29 20.01
CA ILE A 17 9.92 8.60 20.65
C ILE A 17 9.79 8.44 22.17
N SER A 18 8.98 7.50 22.66
CA SER A 18 8.82 7.25 24.09
C SER A 18 10.13 6.88 24.77
N VAL A 19 10.96 6.03 24.15
CA VAL A 19 12.29 5.67 24.66
C VAL A 19 13.21 6.90 24.75
N LEU A 20 13.20 7.76 23.73
CA LEU A 20 14.01 8.98 23.72
C LEU A 20 13.54 9.99 24.77
N LEU A 21 12.23 10.12 24.98
CA LEU A 21 11.65 10.97 26.03
C LEU A 21 12.07 10.51 27.43
N VAL A 22 12.05 9.19 27.69
CA VAL A 22 12.56 8.63 28.96
C VAL A 22 14.04 8.97 29.15
N SER A 23 14.85 8.89 28.09
CA SER A 23 16.27 9.23 28.16
C SER A 23 16.49 10.72 28.47
N ILE A 24 15.76 11.63 27.81
CA ILE A 24 15.79 13.08 28.07
C ILE A 24 15.34 13.38 29.49
N HIS A 25 14.22 12.81 29.92
CA HIS A 25 13.70 12.99 31.28
C HIS A 25 14.69 12.52 32.34
N THR A 26 15.39 11.40 32.10
CA THR A 26 16.43 10.90 33.00
C THR A 26 17.61 11.88 33.13
N ILE A 27 18.00 12.54 32.03
CA ILE A 27 19.06 13.57 32.02
C ILE A 27 18.60 14.77 32.84
N TYR A 28 17.41 15.30 32.52
CA TYR A 28 16.82 16.44 33.20
C TYR A 28 16.71 16.19 34.70
N PHE A 29 16.10 15.07 35.10
CA PHE A 29 15.87 14.74 36.50
C PHE A 29 17.18 14.69 37.30
N TYR A 30 18.21 14.04 36.75
CA TYR A 30 19.52 13.93 37.41
C TYR A 30 20.17 15.30 37.69
N HIS A 31 20.09 16.23 36.74
CA HIS A 31 20.71 17.55 36.87
C HIS A 31 19.83 18.56 37.63
N SER A 32 18.50 18.46 37.53
CA SER A 32 17.56 19.39 38.17
C SER A 32 17.60 19.38 39.69
N VAL A 33 18.03 18.26 40.29
CA VAL A 33 18.11 18.08 41.75
C VAL A 33 19.50 18.41 42.32
N ARG A 34 20.44 18.89 41.47
CA ARG A 34 21.80 19.24 41.86
C ARG A 34 22.03 20.75 41.74
N PRO A 35 22.83 21.34 42.64
CA PRO A 35 23.13 22.78 42.60
C PRO A 35 23.98 23.17 41.37
N GLU A 36 24.80 22.26 40.85
CA GLU A 36 25.66 22.49 39.69
C GLU A 36 25.55 21.36 38.66
N ILE A 37 25.82 21.69 37.39
CA ILE A 37 25.83 20.72 36.30
C ILE A 37 27.13 19.91 36.35
N ASP A 38 27.00 18.61 36.62
CA ASP A 38 28.09 17.64 36.45
C ASP A 38 28.38 17.41 34.96
N LEU A 39 29.32 18.20 34.41
CA LEU A 39 29.71 18.16 32.99
C LEU A 39 30.14 16.76 32.52
N LYS A 40 30.89 16.02 33.35
CA LYS A 40 31.34 14.67 33.01
C LYS A 40 30.14 13.74 32.85
N LYS A 41 29.17 13.82 33.77
CA LYS A 41 27.96 13.01 33.70
C LYS A 41 27.08 13.42 32.53
N LEU A 42 26.93 14.71 32.29
CA LEU A 42 26.13 15.23 31.18
C LEU A 42 26.67 14.72 29.83
N ILE A 43 27.99 14.83 29.61
CA ILE A 43 28.64 14.31 28.39
C ILE A 43 28.37 12.80 28.23
N GLN A 44 28.55 12.01 29.29
CA GLN A 44 28.26 10.57 29.26
C GLN A 44 26.80 10.29 28.84
N GLN A 45 25.86 11.05 29.38
CA GLN A 45 24.44 10.86 29.11
C GLN A 45 24.05 11.30 27.69
N VAL A 46 24.64 12.39 27.17
CA VAL A 46 24.47 12.84 25.78
C VAL A 46 24.99 11.79 24.81
N ILE A 47 26.18 11.23 25.04
CA ILE A 47 26.72 10.13 24.22
C ILE A 47 25.75 8.94 24.23
N ARG A 48 25.30 8.51 25.40
CA ARG A 48 24.30 7.42 25.53
C ARG A 48 23.01 7.74 24.77
N PHE A 49 22.51 8.96 24.84
CA PHE A 49 21.33 9.40 24.11
C PHE A 49 21.54 9.27 22.59
N LEU A 50 22.65 9.78 22.06
CA LEU A 50 22.98 9.69 20.64
C LEU A 50 23.13 8.24 20.17
N LEU A 51 23.75 7.37 20.98
CA LEU A 51 23.85 5.94 20.70
C LEU A 51 22.46 5.28 20.66
N THR A 52 21.55 5.71 21.53
CA THR A 52 20.16 5.21 21.56
C THR A 52 19.41 5.65 20.29
N VAL A 53 19.57 6.91 19.87
CA VAL A 53 19.03 7.41 18.59
C VAL A 53 19.55 6.57 17.43
N GLY A 54 20.87 6.38 17.33
CA GLY A 54 21.49 5.59 16.27
C GLY A 54 20.99 4.15 16.26
N LEU A 55 20.86 3.51 17.42
CA LEU A 55 20.32 2.15 17.55
C LEU A 55 18.88 2.06 17.03
N LEU A 56 18.01 2.99 17.44
CA LEU A 56 16.61 3.02 17.01
C LEU A 56 16.48 3.29 15.51
N ILE A 57 17.34 4.14 14.93
CA ILE A 57 17.42 4.34 13.48
C ILE A 57 17.80 3.03 12.76
N MET A 58 18.76 2.28 13.29
CA MET A 58 19.17 1.01 12.68
C MET A 58 18.09 -0.07 12.79
N VAL A 59 17.31 -0.08 13.88
CA VAL A 59 16.09 -0.89 13.98
C VAL A 59 15.07 -0.47 12.92
N TYR A 60 14.87 0.83 12.71
CA TYR A 60 13.99 1.37 11.68
C TYR A 60 14.49 1.15 10.25
N LYS A 61 15.78 0.83 10.06
CA LYS A 61 16.35 0.37 8.78
C LYS A 61 16.32 -1.15 8.60
N GLY A 62 15.64 -1.88 9.49
CA GLY A 62 15.49 -3.34 9.40
C GLY A 62 16.73 -4.15 9.77
N LYS A 63 17.75 -3.54 10.40
CA LYS A 63 18.98 -4.26 10.75
C LYS A 63 18.74 -5.23 11.91
N ASN A 64 18.88 -6.53 11.65
CA ASN A 64 18.61 -7.58 12.63
C ASN A 64 19.50 -7.49 13.89
N TRP A 65 20.78 -7.17 13.72
CA TRP A 65 21.70 -6.97 14.85
C TRP A 65 21.24 -5.84 15.77
N ALA A 66 20.72 -4.74 15.20
CA ALA A 66 20.25 -3.59 15.96
C ALA A 66 18.98 -3.92 16.75
N LYS A 67 18.06 -4.70 16.16
CA LYS A 67 16.88 -5.21 16.85
C LYS A 67 17.26 -6.06 18.06
N ILE A 68 18.18 -7.03 17.88
CA ILE A 68 18.63 -7.91 18.96
C ILE A 68 19.30 -7.09 20.08
N LEU A 69 20.21 -6.18 19.69
CA LEU A 69 20.90 -5.31 20.64
C LEU A 69 19.93 -4.41 21.42
N ALA A 70 18.91 -3.85 20.75
CA ALA A 70 17.88 -3.03 21.40
C ALA A 70 17.09 -3.83 22.44
N VAL A 71 16.63 -5.04 22.09
CA VAL A 71 15.89 -5.90 23.04
C VAL A 71 16.75 -6.22 24.27
N ILE A 72 18.03 -6.55 24.08
CA ILE A 72 18.96 -6.83 25.19
C ILE A 72 19.13 -5.59 26.09
N LEU A 73 19.46 -4.43 25.50
CA LEU A 73 19.72 -3.22 26.27
C LEU A 73 18.48 -2.72 27.02
N PHE A 74 17.30 -2.77 26.40
CA PHE A 74 16.05 -2.41 27.07
C PHE A 74 15.67 -3.41 28.17
N SER A 75 15.99 -4.70 28.00
CA SER A 75 15.78 -5.71 29.06
C SER A 75 16.67 -5.44 30.27
N LEU A 76 17.95 -5.10 30.05
CA LEU A 76 18.86 -4.73 31.13
C LEU A 76 18.40 -3.43 31.82
N GLY A 77 17.96 -2.43 31.05
CA GLY A 77 17.40 -1.19 31.59
C GLY A 77 16.13 -1.42 32.42
N LEU A 78 15.25 -2.31 31.96
CA LEU A 78 14.03 -2.70 32.67
C LEU A 78 14.36 -3.34 34.03
N ILE A 79 15.30 -4.29 34.06
CA ILE A 79 15.75 -4.94 35.30
C ILE A 79 16.34 -3.90 36.26
N GLY A 80 17.22 -3.03 35.77
CA GLY A 80 17.81 -1.96 36.58
C GLY A 80 16.77 -1.02 37.18
N ALA A 81 15.72 -0.67 36.43
CA ALA A 81 14.63 0.16 36.91
C ALA A 81 13.79 -0.55 37.98
N ILE A 82 13.48 -1.85 37.80
CA ILE A 82 12.76 -2.65 38.81
C ILE A 82 13.55 -2.73 40.12
N ILE A 83 14.86 -3.04 40.02
CA ILE A 83 15.74 -3.06 41.20
C ILE A 83 15.75 -1.69 41.88
N GLY A 84 15.89 -0.60 41.10
CA GLY A 84 15.88 0.77 41.64
C GLY A 84 14.59 1.13 42.38
N VAL A 85 13.42 0.68 41.91
CA VAL A 85 12.16 0.88 42.61
C VAL A 85 12.15 0.18 43.97
N GLY A 86 12.70 -1.04 44.05
CA GLY A 86 12.75 -1.83 45.28
C GLY A 86 13.84 -1.42 46.27
N SER A 87 14.98 -0.92 45.79
CA SER A 87 16.17 -0.66 46.60
C SER A 87 16.33 0.79 47.07
N LEU A 88 15.74 1.77 46.37
CA LEU A 88 15.84 3.18 46.76
C LEU A 88 14.91 3.49 47.93
N ASP A 89 15.51 3.89 49.05
CA ASP A 89 14.80 4.41 50.22
C ASP A 89 14.42 5.89 49.99
N SER A 90 13.30 6.09 49.30
CA SER A 90 12.79 7.41 48.93
C SER A 90 11.27 7.40 48.83
N LEU A 91 10.65 8.57 48.98
CA LEU A 91 9.22 8.75 48.79
C LEU A 91 8.77 8.24 47.42
N PHE A 92 7.58 7.62 47.37
CA PHE A 92 7.06 6.99 46.16
C PHE A 92 7.04 7.92 44.94
N ILE A 93 6.74 9.21 45.15
CA ILE A 93 6.73 10.24 44.09
C ILE A 93 8.07 10.31 43.35
N ASN A 94 9.19 10.09 44.05
CA ASN A 94 10.54 10.14 43.47
C ASN A 94 10.86 8.88 42.64
N LYS A 95 10.03 7.84 42.71
CA LYS A 95 10.14 6.60 41.93
C LYS A 95 9.39 6.69 40.59
N THR A 96 8.61 7.75 40.36
CA THR A 96 7.85 7.98 39.11
C THR A 96 8.70 7.79 37.83
N PRO A 97 9.92 8.35 37.71
CA PRO A 97 10.74 8.15 36.51
C PRO A 97 11.09 6.69 36.23
N LEU A 98 11.29 5.89 37.29
CA LEU A 98 11.58 4.47 37.17
C LEU A 98 10.35 3.68 36.74
N LEU A 99 9.16 4.02 37.24
CA LEU A 99 7.90 3.40 36.82
C LEU A 99 7.60 3.67 35.34
N VAL A 100 7.81 4.90 34.88
CA VAL A 100 7.68 5.25 33.45
C VAL A 100 8.69 4.48 32.60
N MET A 101 9.95 4.39 33.06
CA MET A 101 10.99 3.61 32.37
C MET A 101 10.63 2.12 32.25
N ILE A 102 10.11 1.52 33.34
CA ILE A 102 9.62 0.13 33.34
C ILE A 102 8.56 -0.07 32.26
N PHE A 103 7.56 0.81 32.22
CA PHE A 103 6.47 0.72 31.26
C PHE A 103 6.96 0.85 29.81
N VAL A 104 7.75 1.89 29.52
CA VAL A 104 8.25 2.17 28.16
C VAL A 104 9.18 1.06 27.66
N TYR A 105 10.10 0.56 28.50
CA TYR A 105 11.00 -0.52 28.11
C TYR A 105 10.26 -1.85 27.95
N ALA A 106 9.29 -2.17 28.81
CA ALA A 106 8.44 -3.36 28.62
C ALA A 106 7.69 -3.31 27.28
N MET A 107 7.10 -2.15 26.93
CA MET A 107 6.46 -1.96 25.63
C MET A 107 7.45 -2.12 24.46
N ALA A 108 8.65 -1.56 24.57
CA ALA A 108 9.68 -1.66 23.54
C ALA A 108 10.15 -3.10 23.33
N ILE A 109 10.39 -3.85 24.42
CA ILE A 109 10.76 -5.27 24.38
C ILE A 109 9.66 -6.09 23.71
N TYR A 110 8.41 -5.88 24.11
CA TYR A 110 7.27 -6.57 23.51
C TYR A 110 7.15 -6.26 22.02
N HIS A 111 7.23 -4.99 21.63
CA HIS A 111 7.09 -4.59 20.24
C HIS A 111 8.22 -5.12 19.36
N PHE A 112 9.48 -4.93 19.75
CA PHE A 112 10.62 -5.37 18.95
C PHE A 112 10.84 -6.89 18.97
N GLY A 113 10.42 -7.59 20.03
CA GLY A 113 10.57 -9.04 20.16
C GLY A 113 9.41 -9.85 19.60
N PHE A 114 8.17 -9.43 19.87
CA PHE A 114 7.01 -10.33 19.79
C PHE A 114 5.85 -9.80 18.94
N SER A 115 5.72 -8.49 18.75
CA SER A 115 4.59 -7.89 18.03
C SER A 115 4.45 -8.40 16.59
N LYS A 116 3.24 -8.85 16.23
CA LYS A 116 2.89 -9.24 14.86
C LYS A 116 3.06 -8.09 13.88
N SER A 117 2.66 -6.87 14.27
CA SER A 117 2.78 -5.69 13.40
C SER A 117 4.24 -5.30 13.17
N PHE A 118 5.09 -5.40 14.18
CA PHE A 118 6.53 -5.19 14.00
C PHE A 118 7.17 -6.25 13.12
N LYS A 119 6.83 -7.53 13.30
CA LYS A 119 7.31 -8.61 12.42
C LYS A 119 6.93 -8.38 10.95
N ALA A 120 5.70 -7.92 10.68
CA ALA A 120 5.26 -7.58 9.34
C ALA A 120 6.07 -6.41 8.74
N PHE A 121 6.26 -5.33 9.51
CA PHE A 121 7.10 -4.21 9.11
C PHE A 121 8.57 -4.61 8.88
N PHE A 122 9.13 -5.43 9.79
CA PHE A 122 10.49 -5.92 9.71
C PHE A 122 10.72 -6.85 8.52
N LYS A 123 9.72 -7.68 8.17
CA LYS A 123 9.73 -8.47 6.95
C LYS A 123 9.76 -7.56 5.72
N PHE A 124 8.89 -6.55 5.67
CA PHE A 124 8.85 -5.58 4.57
C PHE A 124 10.20 -4.86 4.38
N GLN A 125 10.83 -4.40 5.46
CA GLN A 125 12.16 -3.75 5.41
C GLN A 125 13.27 -4.66 4.84
N ASN A 126 13.12 -5.97 4.97
CA ASN A 126 14.13 -6.95 4.57
C ASN A 126 13.71 -7.79 3.36
N SER A 127 12.56 -7.48 2.75
CA SER A 127 12.20 -8.05 1.45
C SER A 127 13.23 -7.55 0.42
N PRO A 128 13.80 -8.43 -0.42
CA PRO A 128 14.60 -7.99 -1.54
C PRO A 128 13.75 -7.06 -2.40
N THR A 129 14.20 -5.82 -2.54
CA THR A 129 13.61 -4.90 -3.50
C THR A 129 14.06 -5.38 -4.88
N GLU A 130 13.12 -5.79 -5.72
CA GLU A 130 13.44 -6.18 -7.09
C GLU A 130 14.07 -4.98 -7.81
N SER A 131 15.08 -5.23 -8.65
CA SER A 131 15.69 -4.16 -9.44
C SER A 131 14.63 -3.57 -10.38
N VAL A 132 14.61 -2.24 -10.51
CA VAL A 132 13.79 -1.57 -11.53
C VAL A 132 14.25 -2.03 -12.90
N GLN A 133 13.32 -2.58 -13.67
CA GLN A 133 13.52 -3.07 -15.02
C GLN A 133 12.40 -2.48 -15.88
N ASP A 134 12.78 -1.76 -16.94
CA ASP A 134 11.85 -1.29 -17.96
C ASP A 134 11.80 -2.30 -19.11
N SER A 135 10.62 -2.49 -19.68
CA SER A 135 10.37 -3.44 -20.75
C SER A 135 9.17 -3.01 -21.57
N LYS A 136 9.28 -3.24 -22.88
CA LYS A 136 8.18 -3.10 -23.84
C LYS A 136 7.53 -4.45 -24.17
N GLN A 137 7.87 -5.51 -23.44
CA GLN A 137 7.21 -6.80 -23.60
C GLN A 137 5.79 -6.75 -23.05
N ILE A 138 4.91 -7.53 -23.66
CA ILE A 138 3.50 -7.63 -23.30
C ILE A 138 3.29 -9.04 -22.77
N MET A 139 2.56 -9.16 -21.66
CA MET A 139 2.19 -10.46 -21.14
C MET A 139 1.37 -11.25 -22.19
N GLU A 140 1.70 -12.53 -22.33
CA GLU A 140 0.95 -13.45 -23.17
C GLU A 140 -0.54 -13.43 -22.85
N GLU A 141 -1.36 -13.46 -23.90
CA GLU A 141 -2.78 -13.16 -23.80
C GLU A 141 -3.53 -14.14 -22.90
N GLU A 142 -3.27 -15.45 -23.02
CA GLU A 142 -3.94 -16.43 -22.17
C GLU A 142 -3.60 -16.23 -20.69
N ASN A 143 -2.36 -15.83 -20.38
CA ASN A 143 -1.94 -15.58 -19.00
C ASN A 143 -2.63 -14.35 -18.41
N PHE A 144 -2.69 -13.25 -19.18
CA PHE A 144 -3.38 -12.03 -18.78
C PHE A 144 -4.86 -12.31 -18.46
N TRP A 145 -5.58 -12.92 -19.41
CA TRP A 145 -7.01 -13.19 -19.22
C TRP A 145 -7.26 -14.19 -18.10
N LYS A 146 -6.40 -15.21 -17.93
CA LYS A 146 -6.49 -16.13 -16.80
C LYS A 146 -6.40 -15.42 -15.46
N ILE A 147 -5.54 -14.40 -15.31
CA ILE A 147 -5.47 -13.59 -14.08
C ILE A 147 -6.78 -12.83 -13.89
N ILE A 148 -7.26 -12.12 -14.91
CA ILE A 148 -8.53 -11.36 -14.83
C ILE A 148 -9.70 -12.28 -14.46
N GLU A 149 -9.86 -13.42 -15.13
CA GLU A 149 -10.93 -14.38 -14.85
C GLU A 149 -10.83 -14.96 -13.44
N THR A 150 -9.61 -15.29 -12.98
CA THR A 150 -9.38 -15.77 -11.61
C THR A 150 -9.84 -14.73 -10.59
N THR A 151 -9.51 -13.45 -10.79
CA THR A 151 -9.88 -12.37 -9.88
C THR A 151 -11.38 -12.09 -9.90
N LYS A 152 -12.02 -12.12 -11.07
CA LYS A 152 -13.48 -11.98 -11.23
C LYS A 152 -14.24 -13.12 -10.56
N SER A 153 -13.77 -14.36 -10.71
CA SER A 153 -14.36 -15.54 -10.07
C SER A 153 -14.26 -15.46 -8.54
N LYS A 154 -13.07 -15.15 -8.01
CA LYS A 154 -12.85 -15.02 -6.55
C LYS A 154 -13.62 -13.87 -5.90
N SER A 155 -13.88 -12.80 -6.66
CA SER A 155 -14.68 -11.67 -6.21
C SER A 155 -16.19 -11.88 -6.37
N SER A 156 -16.62 -12.99 -6.97
CA SER A 156 -18.03 -13.26 -7.32
C SER A 156 -18.64 -12.13 -8.14
N GLY A 157 -17.86 -11.54 -9.05
CA GLY A 157 -18.29 -10.43 -9.91
C GLY A 157 -18.30 -9.05 -9.26
N ASN A 158 -18.02 -8.93 -7.95
CA ASN A 158 -17.97 -7.62 -7.29
C ASN A 158 -16.67 -6.86 -7.65
N TYR A 159 -16.82 -5.69 -8.26
CA TYR A 159 -15.69 -4.93 -8.80
C TYR A 159 -14.67 -4.50 -7.73
N ASN A 160 -15.13 -3.95 -6.60
CA ASN A 160 -14.24 -3.54 -5.50
C ASN A 160 -13.46 -4.72 -4.90
N LYS A 161 -14.10 -5.89 -4.75
CA LYS A 161 -13.39 -7.12 -4.31
C LYS A 161 -12.42 -7.62 -5.37
N GLN A 162 -12.72 -7.45 -6.66
CA GLN A 162 -11.85 -7.87 -7.75
C GLN A 162 -10.50 -7.15 -7.69
N GLN A 163 -10.49 -5.85 -7.36
CA GLN A 163 -9.26 -5.08 -7.17
C GLN A 163 -8.34 -5.70 -6.11
N CYS A 164 -8.88 -6.07 -4.96
CA CYS A 164 -8.13 -6.76 -3.90
C CYS A 164 -7.62 -8.14 -4.33
N GLU A 165 -8.40 -8.88 -5.12
CA GLU A 165 -7.95 -10.18 -5.65
C GLU A 165 -6.89 -10.01 -6.73
N LEU A 166 -6.96 -8.97 -7.56
CA LEU A 166 -5.95 -8.64 -8.56
C LEU A 166 -4.62 -8.30 -7.89
N GLU A 167 -4.63 -7.48 -6.84
CA GLU A 167 -3.42 -7.19 -6.06
C GLU A 167 -2.77 -8.50 -5.57
N LYS A 168 -3.56 -9.44 -5.04
CA LYS A 168 -3.06 -10.74 -4.55
C LYS A 168 -2.47 -11.61 -5.66
N GLU A 169 -3.07 -11.63 -6.85
CA GLU A 169 -2.55 -12.41 -7.99
C GLU A 169 -1.25 -11.77 -8.53
N LEU A 170 -1.22 -10.45 -8.73
CA LEU A 170 -0.03 -9.74 -9.21
C LEU A 170 1.14 -9.78 -8.21
N GLN A 171 0.87 -9.82 -6.90
CA GLN A 171 1.91 -9.99 -5.88
C GLN A 171 2.71 -11.30 -6.02
N LYS A 172 2.15 -12.32 -6.70
CA LYS A 172 2.83 -13.60 -6.95
C LYS A 172 3.80 -13.54 -8.14
N LEU A 173 3.65 -12.56 -9.01
CA LEU A 173 4.51 -12.33 -10.17
C LEU A 173 5.79 -11.59 -9.78
N THR A 174 6.81 -11.63 -10.62
CA THR A 174 7.98 -10.73 -10.54
C THR A 174 7.60 -9.31 -10.96
N ALA A 175 8.41 -8.31 -10.60
CA ALA A 175 8.16 -6.92 -10.99
C ALA A 175 8.12 -6.74 -12.52
N ILE A 176 8.95 -7.47 -13.26
CA ILE A 176 8.96 -7.41 -14.73
C ILE A 176 7.67 -7.99 -15.33
N GLU A 177 7.17 -9.11 -14.79
CA GLU A 177 5.88 -9.69 -15.20
C GLU A 177 4.69 -8.78 -14.84
N VAL A 178 4.76 -8.01 -13.74
CA VAL A 178 3.75 -6.98 -13.41
C VAL A 178 3.77 -5.84 -14.43
N LEU A 179 4.96 -5.41 -14.88
CA LEU A 179 5.07 -4.42 -15.95
C LEU A 179 4.53 -4.96 -17.28
N GLU A 180 4.78 -6.22 -17.61
CA GLU A 180 4.23 -6.88 -18.79
C GLU A 180 2.70 -7.02 -18.75
N PHE A 181 2.14 -7.30 -17.56
CA PHE A 181 0.70 -7.27 -17.33
C PHE A 181 0.12 -5.86 -17.56
N ASP A 182 0.76 -4.84 -16.99
CA ASP A 182 0.36 -3.44 -17.17
C ASP A 182 0.44 -3.01 -18.65
N ASN A 183 1.48 -3.43 -19.36
CA ASN A 183 1.62 -3.20 -20.81
C ASN A 183 0.46 -3.82 -21.60
N LYS A 184 0.04 -5.06 -21.29
CA LYS A 184 -1.15 -5.69 -21.92
C LYS A 184 -2.43 -4.93 -21.56
N PHE A 185 -2.59 -4.53 -20.30
CA PHE A 185 -3.75 -3.78 -19.82
C PHE A 185 -3.90 -2.44 -20.57
N ARG A 186 -2.82 -1.65 -20.67
CA ARG A 186 -2.78 -0.38 -21.42
C ARG A 186 -3.02 -0.58 -22.92
N THR A 187 -2.50 -1.66 -23.49
CA THR A 187 -2.73 -2.01 -24.91
C THR A 187 -4.22 -2.24 -25.17
N LEU A 188 -4.87 -3.06 -24.35
CA LEU A 188 -6.31 -3.33 -24.46
C LEU A 188 -7.17 -2.09 -24.22
N ARG A 189 -6.80 -1.23 -23.25
CA ARG A 189 -7.48 0.06 -23.03
C ARG A 189 -7.42 0.96 -24.28
N GLY A 190 -6.26 1.04 -24.91
CA GLY A 190 -6.05 1.81 -26.14
C GLY A 190 -6.85 1.26 -27.32
N GLU A 191 -7.01 -0.07 -27.43
CA GLU A 191 -7.79 -0.72 -28.50
C GLU A 191 -9.27 -0.32 -28.48
N VAL A 192 -9.84 -0.13 -27.28
CA VAL A 192 -11.23 0.30 -27.09
C VAL A 192 -11.37 1.80 -26.85
N TYR A 193 -10.34 2.60 -27.15
CA TYR A 193 -10.45 4.06 -27.16
C TYR A 193 -11.16 4.54 -28.43
N ARG A 194 -12.47 4.28 -28.49
CA ARG A 194 -13.33 4.49 -29.66
C ARG A 194 -14.64 5.17 -29.28
N TRP A 195 -15.21 5.93 -30.21
CA TRP A 195 -16.46 6.66 -29.98
C TRP A 195 -17.67 5.78 -29.68
N ASP A 196 -17.73 4.56 -30.22
CA ASP A 196 -18.80 3.60 -29.92
C ASP A 196 -18.73 3.05 -28.50
N PHE A 197 -17.53 2.82 -27.97
CA PHE A 197 -17.34 2.49 -26.56
C PHE A 197 -17.68 3.66 -25.63
N TRP A 198 -17.37 4.90 -26.04
CA TRP A 198 -17.79 6.08 -25.29
C TRP A 198 -19.30 6.21 -25.28
N ALA A 199 -19.98 6.01 -26.41
CA ALA A 199 -21.43 6.00 -26.49
C ALA A 199 -22.03 4.98 -25.52
N ALA A 200 -21.47 3.77 -25.46
CA ALA A 200 -21.93 2.74 -24.52
C ALA A 200 -21.75 3.18 -23.06
N ALA A 201 -20.57 3.72 -22.70
CA ALA A 201 -20.32 4.24 -21.36
C ALA A 201 -21.31 5.36 -20.99
N TYR A 202 -21.55 6.29 -21.92
CA TYR A 202 -22.48 7.40 -21.77
C TYR A 202 -23.91 6.89 -21.54
N ILE A 203 -24.39 5.97 -22.37
CA ILE A 203 -25.75 5.42 -22.26
C ILE A 203 -25.92 4.63 -20.96
N ILE A 204 -24.93 3.79 -20.59
CA ILE A 204 -25.00 2.95 -19.39
C ILE A 204 -25.03 3.81 -18.12
N ASN A 205 -24.29 4.92 -18.09
CA ASN A 205 -24.12 5.75 -16.90
C ASN A 205 -25.05 6.99 -16.87
N GLY A 206 -25.82 7.24 -17.93
CA GLY A 206 -26.62 8.47 -18.06
C GLY A 206 -25.77 9.74 -18.22
N GLY A 207 -24.61 9.61 -18.88
CA GLY A 207 -23.60 10.64 -19.03
C GLY A 207 -22.20 10.12 -18.73
N CYS A 208 -21.15 10.61 -19.41
CA CYS A 208 -19.78 10.17 -19.15
C CYS A 208 -18.74 11.20 -19.58
N SER A 209 -17.90 11.64 -18.63
CA SER A 209 -16.70 12.45 -18.87
C SER A 209 -15.52 11.60 -19.38
N ASP A 210 -14.42 12.25 -19.72
CA ASP A 210 -13.16 11.58 -20.11
C ASP A 210 -12.66 10.62 -19.01
N ASP A 211 -12.73 11.03 -17.74
CA ASP A 211 -12.35 10.20 -16.59
C ASP A 211 -13.27 8.98 -16.46
N CYS A 212 -14.58 9.20 -16.53
CA CYS A 212 -15.58 8.13 -16.56
C CYS A 212 -15.29 7.13 -17.70
N PHE A 213 -14.91 7.61 -18.89
CA PHE A 213 -14.63 6.73 -20.02
C PHE A 213 -13.29 5.99 -19.87
N SER A 214 -12.29 6.60 -19.24
CA SER A 214 -11.05 5.92 -18.85
C SER A 214 -11.34 4.75 -17.90
N ASP A 215 -12.20 4.98 -16.91
CA ASP A 215 -12.57 3.99 -15.91
C ASP A 215 -13.45 2.88 -16.50
N PHE A 216 -14.41 3.24 -17.36
CA PHE A 216 -15.23 2.28 -18.10
C PHE A 216 -14.39 1.25 -18.87
N ARG A 217 -13.35 1.70 -19.58
CA ARG A 217 -12.46 0.81 -20.35
C ARG A 217 -11.69 -0.13 -19.44
N ALA A 218 -11.24 0.34 -18.27
CA ALA A 218 -10.60 -0.51 -17.26
C ALA A 218 -11.58 -1.53 -16.67
N TRP A 219 -12.81 -1.11 -16.36
CA TRP A 219 -13.88 -1.98 -15.88
C TRP A 219 -14.27 -3.04 -16.91
N LEU A 220 -14.36 -2.68 -18.19
CA LEU A 220 -14.71 -3.61 -19.28
C LEU A 220 -13.68 -4.75 -19.38
N ILE A 221 -12.39 -4.43 -19.28
CA ILE A 221 -11.34 -5.45 -19.19
C ILE A 221 -11.57 -6.35 -17.97
N GLY A 222 -11.92 -5.75 -16.82
CA GLY A 222 -12.29 -6.47 -15.60
C GLY A 222 -13.44 -7.47 -15.78
N GLN A 223 -14.33 -7.28 -16.75
CA GLN A 223 -15.42 -8.21 -17.07
C GLN A 223 -14.94 -9.53 -17.70
N GLY A 224 -13.67 -9.62 -18.12
CA GLY A 224 -13.04 -10.82 -18.64
C GLY A 224 -13.14 -10.93 -20.16
N LYS A 225 -12.40 -11.91 -20.70
CA LYS A 225 -12.09 -12.05 -22.13
C LYS A 225 -13.33 -12.05 -23.02
N LEU A 226 -14.28 -12.93 -22.71
CA LEU A 226 -15.46 -13.14 -23.54
C LEU A 226 -16.33 -11.88 -23.66
N VAL A 227 -16.50 -11.13 -22.57
CA VAL A 227 -17.29 -9.88 -22.58
C VAL A 227 -16.56 -8.81 -23.39
N PHE A 228 -15.25 -8.66 -23.17
CA PHE A 228 -14.43 -7.69 -23.88
C PHE A 228 -14.43 -7.95 -25.40
N GLU A 229 -14.14 -9.19 -25.82
CA GLU A 229 -14.09 -9.57 -27.24
C GLU A 229 -15.45 -9.43 -27.93
N ASN A 230 -16.53 -9.83 -27.26
CA ASN A 230 -17.88 -9.65 -27.81
C ASN A 230 -18.22 -8.17 -28.00
N ALA A 231 -17.85 -7.30 -27.06
CA ALA A 231 -18.06 -5.86 -27.15
C ALA A 231 -17.23 -5.20 -28.27
N VAL A 232 -16.01 -5.70 -28.51
CA VAL A 232 -15.15 -5.26 -29.64
C VAL A 232 -15.79 -5.59 -30.99
N GLN A 233 -16.47 -6.74 -31.10
CA GLN A 233 -17.19 -7.13 -32.32
C GLN A 233 -18.52 -6.41 -32.48
N ASP A 234 -19.31 -6.31 -31.41
CA ASP A 234 -20.58 -5.61 -31.36
C ASP A 234 -20.80 -5.00 -29.98
N ILE A 235 -20.71 -3.67 -29.90
CA ILE A 235 -20.84 -2.93 -28.65
C ILE A 235 -22.21 -3.12 -28.00
N GLU A 236 -23.25 -3.44 -28.77
CA GLU A 236 -24.58 -3.70 -28.23
C GLU A 236 -24.65 -4.99 -27.41
N THR A 237 -23.64 -5.87 -27.47
CA THR A 237 -23.58 -7.07 -26.62
C THR A 237 -23.49 -6.74 -25.12
N LEU A 238 -23.10 -5.52 -24.75
CA LEU A 238 -23.06 -5.07 -23.36
C LEU A 238 -24.44 -5.05 -22.69
N VAL A 239 -25.54 -5.12 -23.45
CA VAL A 239 -26.89 -5.31 -22.88
C VAL A 239 -27.06 -6.62 -22.10
N MET A 240 -26.15 -7.58 -22.29
CA MET A 240 -26.17 -8.85 -21.57
C MET A 240 -25.63 -8.73 -20.14
N LEU A 241 -25.06 -7.58 -19.76
CA LEU A 241 -24.60 -7.34 -18.39
C LEU A 241 -25.77 -6.91 -17.51
N ASP A 242 -26.03 -7.65 -16.44
CA ASP A 242 -27.10 -7.35 -15.48
C ASP A 242 -26.70 -6.29 -14.45
N ASP A 243 -25.40 -6.20 -14.16
CA ASP A 243 -24.81 -5.23 -13.23
C ASP A 243 -23.69 -4.48 -13.94
N THR A 244 -23.83 -3.16 -14.01
CA THR A 244 -22.84 -2.24 -14.60
C THR A 244 -22.06 -1.47 -13.53
N ASN A 245 -22.11 -1.93 -12.27
CA ASN A 245 -21.47 -1.32 -11.10
C ASN A 245 -21.88 0.14 -10.85
N GLU A 246 -23.07 0.54 -11.31
CA GLU A 246 -23.64 1.88 -11.13
C GLU A 246 -22.70 3.04 -11.52
N GLY A 247 -21.80 2.81 -12.49
CA GLY A 247 -20.83 3.81 -12.94
C GLY A 247 -19.57 3.96 -12.08
N ASP A 248 -19.45 3.24 -10.97
CA ASP A 248 -18.25 3.25 -10.11
C ASP A 248 -17.14 2.37 -10.70
N TRP A 249 -16.53 2.79 -11.80
CA TRP A 249 -15.59 1.97 -12.58
C TRP A 249 -14.12 2.16 -12.21
N GLU A 250 -13.82 2.97 -11.21
CA GLU A 250 -12.46 3.33 -10.85
C GLU A 250 -11.73 2.20 -10.10
N GLY A 251 -10.47 1.95 -10.44
CA GLY A 251 -9.54 1.25 -9.54
C GLY A 251 -8.64 0.19 -10.15
N LEU A 252 -9.14 -0.67 -11.05
CA LEU A 252 -8.33 -1.79 -11.58
C LEU A 252 -7.05 -1.35 -12.29
N SER A 253 -7.08 -0.20 -12.96
CA SER A 253 -5.93 0.38 -13.69
C SER A 253 -4.77 0.77 -12.79
N TYR A 254 -5.01 1.07 -11.51
CA TYR A 254 -3.96 1.49 -10.57
C TYR A 254 -3.21 0.31 -9.94
N ILE A 255 -3.84 -0.87 -9.87
CA ILE A 255 -3.31 -2.03 -9.15
C ILE A 255 -1.92 -2.47 -9.64
N PRO A 256 -1.62 -2.54 -10.95
CA PRO A 256 -0.26 -2.90 -11.40
C PRO A 256 0.81 -1.91 -10.92
N THR A 257 0.50 -0.61 -10.93
CA THR A 257 1.40 0.46 -10.46
C THR A 257 1.70 0.28 -8.97
N GLU A 258 0.66 0.08 -8.16
CA GLU A 258 0.82 -0.12 -6.72
C GLU A 258 1.63 -1.39 -6.42
N VAL A 259 1.34 -2.51 -7.09
CA VAL A 259 2.07 -3.76 -6.87
C VAL A 259 3.53 -3.63 -7.29
N TYR A 260 3.81 -2.97 -8.41
CA TYR A 260 5.19 -2.73 -8.86
C TYR A 260 5.98 -1.88 -7.85
N GLU A 261 5.40 -0.78 -7.37
CA GLU A 261 6.04 0.06 -6.35
C GLU A 261 6.24 -0.70 -5.04
N GLN A 262 5.29 -1.54 -4.65
CA GLN A 262 5.45 -2.39 -3.47
C GLN A 262 6.62 -3.39 -3.60
N LYS A 263 6.96 -3.83 -4.82
CA LYS A 263 8.06 -4.78 -5.11
C LYS A 263 9.42 -4.09 -5.27
N THR A 264 9.45 -2.93 -5.92
CA THR A 264 10.68 -2.24 -6.33
C THR A 264 11.00 -0.98 -5.52
N GLY A 265 10.06 -0.50 -4.70
CA GLY A 265 10.18 0.78 -3.98
C GLY A 265 10.28 2.00 -4.90
N ALA A 266 9.97 1.84 -6.19
CA ALA A 266 10.06 2.86 -7.22
C ALA A 266 8.77 2.86 -8.08
N PRO A 267 8.41 3.99 -8.70
CA PRO A 267 7.26 4.02 -9.60
C PRO A 267 7.46 3.04 -10.77
N ILE A 268 6.35 2.50 -11.27
CA ILE A 268 6.38 1.65 -12.46
C ILE A 268 7.00 2.43 -13.64
N PRO A 269 7.95 1.83 -14.39
CA PRO A 269 8.47 2.44 -15.60
C PRO A 269 7.38 2.71 -16.62
N GLN A 270 7.71 3.51 -17.63
CA GLN A 270 6.74 3.89 -18.65
C GLN A 270 6.23 2.70 -19.46
N GLY A 271 7.01 1.64 -19.65
CA GLY A 271 6.56 0.47 -20.40
C GLY A 271 5.97 0.86 -21.76
N ILE A 272 4.93 0.19 -22.22
CA ILE A 272 4.15 0.61 -23.39
C ILE A 272 3.24 1.80 -23.02
N GLN A 273 3.17 2.76 -23.93
CA GLN A 273 2.27 3.90 -23.82
C GLN A 273 0.95 3.56 -24.50
N GLU A 274 -0.15 3.89 -23.83
CA GLU A 274 -1.50 3.73 -24.37
C GLU A 274 -1.70 4.66 -25.59
N ASN A 275 -2.47 4.19 -26.57
CA ASN A 275 -2.90 5.07 -27.65
C ASN A 275 -4.00 6.00 -27.13
N LEU A 276 -3.74 7.30 -27.15
CA LEU A 276 -4.64 8.36 -26.68
C LEU A 276 -5.35 9.09 -27.83
N GLU A 277 -5.37 8.51 -29.03
CA GLU A 277 -6.22 8.97 -30.12
C GLU A 277 -7.53 8.20 -30.12
N ILE A 278 -8.66 8.91 -30.11
CA ILE A 278 -9.97 8.28 -30.20
C ILE A 278 -10.36 8.01 -31.65
N PHE A 279 -10.77 6.78 -31.95
CA PHE A 279 -11.15 6.38 -33.30
C PHE A 279 -12.66 6.20 -33.50
N GLY A 280 -13.07 6.17 -34.76
CA GLY A 280 -14.46 5.98 -35.17
C GLY A 280 -15.21 7.28 -35.40
N LYS A 281 -16.52 7.17 -35.62
CA LYS A 281 -17.39 8.33 -35.86
C LYS A 281 -17.92 8.85 -34.52
N GLU A 282 -17.56 10.07 -34.17
CA GLU A 282 -18.19 10.84 -33.09
C GLU A 282 -19.73 10.86 -33.25
N TRP A 283 -20.43 11.11 -32.16
CA TRP A 283 -21.89 11.06 -32.11
C TRP A 283 -22.43 12.29 -31.40
N GLU A 284 -23.65 12.66 -31.76
CA GLU A 284 -24.46 13.58 -30.99
C GLU A 284 -25.44 12.75 -30.15
N GLU A 285 -25.79 13.21 -28.95
CA GLU A 285 -26.67 12.47 -28.04
C GLU A 285 -28.00 12.07 -28.70
N SER A 286 -28.54 12.96 -29.54
CA SER A 286 -29.77 12.70 -30.31
C SER A 286 -29.68 11.53 -31.31
N GLU A 287 -28.46 11.11 -31.71
CA GLU A 287 -28.25 9.96 -32.59
C GLU A 287 -28.28 8.62 -31.82
N LEU A 288 -27.96 8.63 -30.52
CA LEU A 288 -27.74 7.42 -29.71
C LEU A 288 -28.92 6.43 -29.70
N PRO A 289 -30.19 6.87 -29.56
CA PRO A 289 -31.33 5.94 -29.56
C PRO A 289 -31.46 5.13 -30.86
N ASN A 290 -31.08 5.73 -32.00
CA ASN A 290 -31.16 5.08 -33.30
C ASN A 290 -29.89 4.28 -33.62
N ARG A 291 -28.73 4.73 -33.13
CA ARG A 291 -27.43 4.13 -33.42
C ARG A 291 -27.13 2.90 -32.57
N TYR A 292 -27.59 2.89 -31.31
CA TYR A 292 -27.40 1.79 -30.35
C TYR A 292 -28.74 1.44 -29.66
N PRO A 293 -29.76 1.00 -30.43
CA PRO A 293 -31.12 0.85 -29.94
C PRO A 293 -31.27 -0.15 -28.78
N LYS A 294 -30.46 -1.22 -28.73
CA LYS A 294 -30.53 -2.21 -27.64
C LYS A 294 -29.94 -1.63 -26.35
N LEU A 295 -28.80 -0.94 -26.42
CA LEU A 295 -28.20 -0.27 -25.27
C LEU A 295 -29.12 0.83 -24.73
N TRP A 296 -29.63 1.67 -25.63
CA TRP A 296 -30.57 2.72 -25.27
C TRP A 296 -31.85 2.13 -24.66
N GLY A 297 -32.40 1.07 -25.24
CA GLY A 297 -33.60 0.42 -24.70
C GLY A 297 -33.44 -0.18 -23.30
N LYS A 298 -32.22 -0.61 -22.93
CA LYS A 298 -31.94 -1.18 -21.60
C LYS A 298 -31.53 -0.13 -20.56
N PHE A 299 -30.65 0.80 -20.93
CA PHE A 299 -30.00 1.71 -19.98
C PHE A 299 -30.28 3.19 -20.23
N GLY A 300 -30.76 3.55 -21.44
CA GLY A 300 -31.05 4.93 -21.80
C GLY A 300 -32.18 5.52 -20.96
N THR A 301 -32.13 6.84 -20.76
CA THR A 301 -33.11 7.64 -20.03
C THR A 301 -34.09 8.34 -20.96
#